data_AF-A0A662LFW0-F1
#
_entry.id   AF-A0A662LFW0-F1
#
_cell.length_a   1.000
_cell.length_b   1.000
_cell.length_c   1.000
_cell.angle_alpha   90.00
_cell.angle_beta   90.00
_cell.angle_gamma   90.00
#
_symmetry.space_group_name_H-M   'P 1'
#
loop_
_entity.id
_entity.type
_entity.pdbx_description
1 polymer ?
#
loop_
_entity_poly.entity_id
_entity_poly.type
_entity_poly.pdbx_seq_one_letter_code
_entity_poly.pdbx_strand_id
1 'polypeptide(L)'
;CFVKEDTVLPMMYMPDCIKSAIQLMEADFSKLRHHTNFNITAMSFSAKELEEEIKKHIPDFSCEYKPDFRQKIAETWPRSIDDSCAREEWGWKPDYDLEKMVKDMIEKLEKKLSKHQ
;
A
#
# COMPACT_ATOMS: atom_id res chain seq x y z
N CYS A 1 -15.98 0.79 6.51
CA CYS A 1 -15.31 0.75 5.20
C CYS A 1 -16.25 1.28 4.10
N PHE A 2 -15.76 2.11 3.19
CA PHE A 2 -16.52 2.63 2.04
C PHE A 2 -16.40 1.77 0.77
N VAL A 3 -15.65 0.67 0.86
CA VAL A 3 -15.59 -0.39 -0.15
C VAL A 3 -16.15 -1.70 0.42
N LYS A 4 -16.47 -2.66 -0.44
CA LYS A 4 -16.82 -4.04 -0.07
C LYS A 4 -15.62 -4.75 0.56
N GLU A 5 -15.89 -5.80 1.32
CA GLU A 5 -14.86 -6.57 2.01
C GLU A 5 -13.88 -7.26 1.05
N ASP A 6 -14.33 -7.66 -0.13
CA ASP A 6 -13.56 -8.36 -1.16
C ASP A 6 -12.85 -7.40 -2.15
N THR A 7 -13.00 -6.09 -2.00
CA THR A 7 -12.37 -5.10 -2.88
C THR A 7 -10.85 -5.08 -2.65
N VAL A 8 -10.11 -5.68 -3.58
CA VAL A 8 -8.62 -5.69 -3.61
C VAL A 8 -8.09 -4.49 -4.36
N LEU A 9 -7.14 -3.78 -3.76
CA LEU A 9 -6.43 -2.68 -4.40
C LEU A 9 -4.91 -2.80 -4.21
N PRO A 10 -4.11 -2.38 -5.20
CA PRO A 10 -2.67 -2.24 -5.05
C PRO A 10 -2.38 -1.04 -4.14
N MET A 11 -1.52 -1.27 -3.17
CA MET A 11 -1.17 -0.33 -2.11
C MET A 11 0.35 -0.27 -1.92
N MET A 12 0.81 0.84 -1.35
CA MET A 12 2.20 1.06 -1.00
C MET A 12 2.28 1.89 0.27
N TYR A 13 3.19 1.52 1.18
CA TYR A 13 3.39 2.25 2.41
C TYR A 13 4.29 3.49 2.18
N MET A 14 4.07 4.57 2.94
CA MET A 14 4.73 5.85 2.69
C MET A 14 6.27 5.80 2.66
N PRO A 15 6.97 5.05 3.55
CA PRO A 15 8.42 4.89 3.45
C PRO A 15 8.86 4.29 2.11
N ASP A 16 8.11 3.32 1.58
CA ASP A 16 8.35 2.71 0.27
C ASP A 16 8.06 3.68 -0.89
N CYS A 17 7.03 4.53 -0.76
CA CYS A 17 6.75 5.60 -1.74
C CYS A 17 7.90 6.61 -1.83
N ILE A 18 8.45 7.02 -0.68
CA ILE A 18 9.57 7.97 -0.64
C ILE A 18 10.84 7.32 -1.17
N LYS A 19 11.11 6.07 -0.74
CA LYS A 19 12.25 5.28 -1.21
C LYS A 19 12.22 5.11 -2.72
N SER A 20 11.09 4.67 -3.30
CA SER A 20 10.96 4.50 -4.75
C SER A 20 11.21 5.80 -5.51
N ALA A 21 10.63 6.92 -5.05
CA ALA A 21 10.85 8.21 -5.67
C ALA A 21 12.33 8.62 -5.67
N ILE A 22 13.02 8.48 -4.53
CA ILE A 22 14.45 8.79 -4.42
C ILE A 22 15.29 7.86 -5.31
N GLN A 23 15.04 6.55 -5.25
CA GLN A 23 15.76 5.56 -6.06
C GLN A 23 15.62 5.83 -7.56
N LEU A 24 14.43 6.21 -8.03
CA LEU A 24 14.22 6.56 -9.44
C LEU A 24 14.96 7.85 -9.82
N MET A 25 14.98 8.87 -8.95
CA MET A 25 15.71 10.12 -9.19
C MET A 25 17.23 9.92 -9.23
N GLU A 26 17.75 8.96 -8.46
CA GLU A 26 19.17 8.63 -8.39
C GLU A 26 19.59 7.51 -9.36
N ALA A 27 18.64 6.93 -10.10
CA ALA A 27 18.91 5.84 -11.01
C ALA A 27 19.84 6.26 -12.15
N ASP A 28 20.73 5.35 -12.53
CA ASP A 28 21.57 5.51 -13.70
C ASP A 28 20.69 5.58 -14.97
N PHE A 29 20.65 6.75 -15.60
CA PHE A 29 19.82 7.02 -16.77
C PHE A 29 20.08 6.03 -17.92
N SER A 30 21.29 5.46 -18.02
CA SER A 30 21.62 4.48 -19.06
C SER A 30 20.93 3.12 -18.87
N LYS A 31 20.46 2.83 -17.64
CA LYS A 31 19.71 1.61 -17.31
C LYS A 31 18.21 1.76 -17.47
N LEU A 32 17.72 3.00 -17.51
CA LEU A 32 16.31 3.32 -17.73
C LEU A 32 15.99 3.16 -19.21
N ARG A 33 15.42 2.00 -19.57
CA ARG A 33 14.88 1.74 -20.91
C ARG A 33 13.54 2.43 -21.08
N HIS A 34 12.77 2.51 -19.99
CA HIS A 34 11.55 3.31 -19.92
C HIS A 34 11.86 4.67 -19.31
N HIS A 35 11.36 5.73 -19.94
CA HIS A 35 11.60 7.10 -19.51
C HIS A 35 10.38 7.75 -18.86
N THR A 36 9.23 7.07 -18.85
CA THR A 36 7.99 7.56 -18.25
C THR A 36 7.14 6.39 -17.71
N ASN A 37 6.27 6.71 -16.76
CA ASN A 37 5.16 5.85 -16.31
C ASN A 37 5.55 4.44 -15.84
N PHE A 38 6.56 4.35 -14.97
CA PHE A 38 6.79 3.09 -14.26
C PHE A 38 5.59 2.79 -13.37
N ASN A 39 5.04 1.59 -13.56
CA ASN A 39 4.22 0.97 -12.55
C ASN A 39 5.08 0.66 -11.32
N ILE A 40 4.58 1.01 -10.14
CA ILE A 40 5.24 0.73 -8.87
C ILE A 40 4.18 0.27 -7.88
N THR A 41 4.42 -0.86 -7.23
CA THR A 41 3.53 -1.42 -6.21
C THR A 41 4.35 -2.08 -5.11
N ALA A 42 3.74 -2.30 -3.94
CA ALA A 42 4.36 -3.04 -2.84
C ALA A 42 3.55 -4.27 -2.47
N MET A 43 2.24 -4.10 -2.31
CA MET A 43 1.32 -5.14 -1.86
C MET A 43 -0.07 -4.92 -2.44
N SER A 44 -0.84 -5.99 -2.61
CA SER A 44 -2.24 -5.94 -2.96
C SER A 44 -3.03 -6.69 -1.91
N PHE A 45 -4.05 -6.06 -1.34
CA PHE A 45 -4.90 -6.68 -0.33
C PHE A 45 -6.32 -6.14 -0.42
N SER A 46 -7.26 -6.94 0.08
CA SER A 46 -8.67 -6.61 0.24
C SER A 46 -8.92 -5.84 1.53
N ALA A 47 -10.05 -5.14 1.60
CA ALA A 47 -10.49 -4.51 2.84
C ALA A 47 -10.63 -5.53 3.98
N LYS A 48 -11.00 -6.78 3.65
CA LYS A 48 -11.08 -7.89 4.61
C LYS A 48 -9.73 -8.31 5.16
N GLU A 49 -8.75 -8.52 4.29
CA GLU A 49 -7.38 -8.91 4.70
C GLU A 49 -6.77 -7.84 5.62
N LEU A 50 -7.01 -6.55 5.35
CA LEU A 50 -6.57 -5.48 6.24
C LEU A 50 -7.31 -5.52 7.59
N GLU A 51 -8.62 -5.76 7.62
CA GLU A 51 -9.39 -5.91 8.86
C GLU A 51 -8.83 -7.07 9.71
N GLU A 52 -8.56 -8.21 9.09
CA GLU A 52 -8.04 -9.40 9.75
C GLU A 52 -6.62 -9.19 10.29
N GLU A 53 -5.76 -8.49 9.55
CA GLU A 53 -4.41 -8.17 10.03
C GLU A 53 -4.47 -7.22 11.24
N ILE A 54 -5.34 -6.19 11.20
CA ILE A 54 -5.54 -5.29 12.34
C ILE A 54 -6.04 -6.05 13.57
N LYS A 55 -6.95 -7.02 13.39
CA LYS A 55 -7.49 -7.85 14.47
C LYS A 55 -6.44 -8.67 15.22
N LYS A 56 -5.34 -9.04 14.57
CA LYS A 56 -4.21 -9.72 15.24
C LYS A 56 -3.57 -8.84 16.33
N HIS A 57 -3.66 -7.52 16.17
CA HIS A 57 -3.13 -6.54 17.12
C HIS A 57 -4.20 -5.98 18.06
N ILE A 58 -5.43 -5.80 17.55
CA ILE A 58 -6.57 -5.24 18.28
C ILE A 58 -7.77 -6.19 18.13
N PRO A 59 -7.92 -7.21 19.00
CA PRO A 59 -8.93 -8.26 18.83
C PRO A 59 -10.38 -7.76 18.77
N ASP A 60 -10.68 -6.67 19.46
CA ASP A 60 -12.02 -6.06 19.50
C ASP A 60 -12.32 -5.15 18.30
N PHE A 61 -11.35 -4.98 17.37
CA PHE A 61 -11.55 -4.18 16.18
C PHE A 61 -12.63 -4.81 15.30
N SER A 62 -13.57 -4.00 14.82
CA SER A 62 -14.58 -4.41 13.85
C SER A 62 -14.72 -3.36 12.75
N CYS A 63 -14.91 -3.83 11.52
CA CYS A 63 -15.10 -2.96 10.38
C CYS A 63 -16.49 -3.18 9.78
N GLU A 64 -17.35 -2.15 9.80
CA GLU A 64 -18.63 -2.20 9.14
C GLU A 64 -18.49 -1.76 7.67
N TYR A 65 -18.92 -2.59 6.72
CA TYR A 65 -18.83 -2.32 5.29
C TYR A 65 -20.09 -1.60 4.79
N LYS A 66 -19.93 -0.33 4.40
CA LYS A 66 -20.97 0.54 3.84
C LYS A 66 -20.48 1.13 2.52
N PRO A 67 -20.50 0.34 1.43
CA PRO A 67 -20.00 0.79 0.13
C PRO A 67 -20.72 2.05 -0.34
N ASP A 68 -19.96 3.00 -0.87
CA ASP A 68 -20.51 4.21 -1.49
C ASP A 68 -20.02 4.38 -2.93
N PHE A 69 -20.13 5.59 -3.50
CA PHE A 69 -19.69 5.87 -4.86
C PHE A 69 -18.21 5.52 -5.12
N ARG A 70 -17.36 5.51 -4.09
CA ARG A 70 -15.94 5.15 -4.19
C ARG A 70 -15.74 3.67 -4.50
N GLN A 71 -16.71 2.80 -4.17
CA GLN A 71 -16.68 1.40 -4.59
C GLN A 71 -16.63 1.28 -6.11
N LYS A 72 -17.45 2.06 -6.82
CA LYS A 72 -17.46 2.04 -8.29
C LYS A 72 -16.14 2.52 -8.88
N ILE A 73 -15.45 3.43 -8.20
CA ILE A 73 -14.11 3.90 -8.60
C ILE A 73 -13.08 2.79 -8.35
N ALA A 74 -13.13 2.13 -7.19
CA ALA A 74 -12.22 1.02 -6.90
C ALA A 74 -12.41 -0.16 -7.88
N GLU A 75 -13.65 -0.42 -8.32
CA GLU A 75 -13.98 -1.46 -9.30
C GLU A 75 -13.41 -1.19 -10.70
N THR A 76 -13.04 0.05 -11.03
CA THR A 76 -12.37 0.36 -12.32
C THR A 76 -10.86 0.23 -12.26
N TRP A 77 -10.28 0.03 -11.07
CA TRP A 77 -8.84 -0.07 -10.88
C TRP A 77 -8.38 -1.53 -10.95
N PRO A 78 -7.15 -1.79 -11.42
CA PRO A 78 -6.60 -3.13 -11.42
C PRO A 78 -6.37 -3.61 -9.97
N ARG A 79 -6.53 -4.92 -9.74
CA ARG A 79 -6.30 -5.53 -8.41
C ARG A 79 -4.81 -5.65 -8.04
N SER A 80 -3.96 -5.76 -9.04
CA SER A 80 -2.50 -5.80 -8.91
C SER A 80 -1.88 -5.12 -10.13
N ILE A 81 -0.63 -4.72 -9.99
CA ILE A 81 0.10 -4.00 -11.02
C ILE A 81 1.42 -4.72 -11.23
N ASP A 82 1.79 -4.94 -12.50
CA ASP A 82 3.12 -5.45 -12.85
C ASP A 82 4.15 -4.32 -12.73
N ASP A 83 5.08 -4.45 -11.79
CA ASP A 83 6.18 -3.53 -11.52
C ASP A 83 7.55 -4.08 -11.98
N SER A 84 7.57 -5.11 -12.84
CA SER A 84 8.79 -5.76 -13.35
C SER A 84 9.81 -4.77 -13.93
N CYS A 85 9.37 -3.81 -14.74
CA CYS A 85 10.24 -2.79 -15.33
C CYS A 85 10.97 -1.96 -14.26
N ALA A 86 10.28 -1.62 -13.17
CA ALA A 86 10.89 -0.86 -12.07
C ALA A 86 11.94 -1.69 -11.32
N ARG A 87 11.68 -2.99 -11.16
CA ARG A 87 12.61 -3.94 -10.52
C ARG A 87 13.86 -4.16 -11.37
N GLU A 88 13.69 -4.29 -12.67
CA GLU A 88 14.79 -4.58 -13.61
C GLU A 88 15.69 -3.37 -13.85
N GLU A 89 15.10 -2.18 -14.03
CA GLU A 89 15.85 -1.03 -14.55
C GLU A 89 16.53 -0.19 -13.47
N TRP A 90 15.89 -0.07 -12.30
CA TRP A 90 16.42 0.73 -11.19
C TRP A 90 16.39 0.00 -9.84
N GLY A 91 16.11 -1.31 -9.85
CA GLY A 91 16.26 -2.15 -8.67
C GLY A 91 15.16 -1.96 -7.64
N TRP A 92 13.96 -1.54 -8.05
CA TRP A 92 12.83 -1.37 -7.15
C TRP A 92 12.59 -2.62 -6.30
N LYS A 93 12.45 -2.43 -4.98
CA LYS A 93 12.05 -3.48 -4.06
C LYS A 93 11.35 -2.86 -2.84
N PRO A 94 10.09 -3.22 -2.58
CA PRO A 94 9.39 -2.78 -1.37
C PRO A 94 9.99 -3.44 -0.12
N ASP A 95 10.03 -2.69 0.98
CA ASP A 95 10.49 -3.17 2.28
C ASP A 95 9.31 -3.58 3.20
N TYR A 96 8.13 -3.02 2.95
CA TYR A 96 6.92 -3.24 3.73
C TYR A 96 5.94 -4.17 3.02
N ASP A 97 5.54 -5.21 3.75
CA ASP A 97 4.38 -6.04 3.46
C ASP A 97 3.19 -5.60 4.35
N LEU A 98 2.04 -6.25 4.20
CA LEU A 98 0.81 -5.92 4.94
C LEU A 98 1.03 -5.99 6.47
N GLU A 99 1.67 -7.05 6.96
CA GLU A 99 1.93 -7.27 8.39
C GLU A 99 2.81 -6.15 8.97
N LYS A 100 3.96 -5.86 8.33
CA LYS A 100 4.86 -4.78 8.79
C LYS A 100 4.20 -3.42 8.73
N MET A 101 3.43 -3.14 7.67
CA MET A 101 2.72 -1.88 7.51
C MET A 101 1.69 -1.70 8.63
N VAL A 102 0.87 -2.71 8.90
CA VAL A 102 -0.17 -2.65 9.94
C VAL A 102 0.45 -2.44 11.32
N LYS A 103 1.49 -3.22 11.64
CA LYS A 103 2.22 -3.09 12.90
C LYS A 103 2.79 -1.68 13.09
N ASP A 104 3.54 -1.17 12.11
CA ASP A 104 4.14 0.18 12.22
C ASP A 104 3.05 1.26 12.32
N MET A 105 1.98 1.16 11.52
CA MET A 105 0.87 2.13 11.55
C MET A 105 0.19 2.20 12.92
N ILE A 106 -0.10 1.05 13.55
CA ILE A 106 -0.70 1.02 14.89
C ILE A 106 0.25 1.69 15.89
N GLU A 107 1.53 1.31 15.92
CA GLU A 107 2.51 1.88 16.84
C GLU A 107 2.67 3.41 16.69
N LYS A 108 2.64 3.92 15.45
CA LYS A 108 2.76 5.37 15.19
C LYS A 108 1.49 6.12 15.55
N LEU A 109 0.31 5.56 15.24
CA LEU A 109 -0.98 6.18 15.52
C LEU A 109 -1.27 6.21 17.03
N GLU A 110 -0.97 5.13 17.75
CA GLU A 110 -1.10 5.08 19.21
C GLU A 110 -0.28 6.20 19.87
N LYS A 111 1.00 6.33 19.50
CA LYS A 111 1.88 7.41 20.00
C LYS A 111 1.37 8.80 19.64
N LYS A 112 0.73 8.96 18.48
CA LYS A 112 0.18 10.25 18.04
C LYS A 112 -1.07 10.62 18.82
N LEU A 113 -1.96 9.65 19.05
CA LEU A 113 -3.22 9.86 19.75
C LEU A 113 -3.01 10.00 21.27
N SER A 114 -2.06 9.26 21.86
CA SER A 114 -1.72 9.37 23.28
C SER A 114 -1.08 10.71 23.66
N LYS A 115 -0.51 11.45 22.70
CA LYS A 115 0.08 12.78 22.91
C LYS A 115 -0.94 13.93 22.85
N HIS A 116 -2.19 13.64 22.51
CA HIS A 116 -3.28 14.63 22.45
C HIS A 116 -4.29 14.44 23.60
N GLN A 117 -3.94 13.65 24.62
CA GLN A 117 -4.57 13.63 25.95
C GLN A 117 -3.63 14.27 26.96
#